data_AF-A0A2M7TKR2-F1
#
_entry.id   AF-A0A2M7TKR2-F1
#
_cell.length_a   1.000
_cell.length_b   1.000
_cell.length_c   1.000
_cell.angle_alpha   90.00
_cell.angle_beta   90.00
_cell.angle_gamma   90.00
#
_symmetry.space_group_name_H-M   'P 1'
#
loop_
_entity.id
_entity.type
_entity.pdbx_description
1 polymer ?
#
loop_
_entity_poly.entity_id
_entity_poly.type
_entity_poly.pdbx_seq_one_letter_code
_entity_poly.pdbx_strand_id
1 'polypeptide(L)'
;MFVAEERGPDPGTSLYGAWGIFVSGNYAYVTTSSGRQSLAVIDISNPSDPVFVSEERGPVPGTSLSDARSVFVAGNYAYVTAVSNDSLAVVDVSNPSDPVYIAEEKGPAPGTSLDGATSVFVSGNYAYVTASGDADALVILDVSNHADPVYLSAEQGPTPNTSLGGALDVFIAGKYAYVTSVTNTSLAVIDISNPADPVYVAEEKGPVPGTSLAFPRTVFVAGNYAYVADNVRDSLAVIDISNPADPVFVAEERGPVPGTSMDSPQCAFVAGNYAYVVNQDGDSLTVIDISGLTVSNAEIGSLKVTDLQVEAKAQFAQGVLIQDALNVGKGAMFGGPVAISVSTSTSIAVESLKVTATSSVDLVQFSQIGTGKIFGLYDGQASSTITDNLAFGIYDEGYGVMYATSTNTALTVRQGGSGDIFNM
;
A
#
# COMPACT_ATOMS: atom_id res chain seq x y z
N MET A 1 3.08 25.13 1.04
CA MET A 1 2.74 26.44 1.65
C MET A 1 1.48 26.21 2.48
N PHE A 2 1.43 26.69 3.72
CA PHE A 2 0.43 26.35 4.75
C PHE A 2 -1.02 26.37 4.23
N VAL A 3 -1.82 25.37 4.60
CA VAL A 3 -3.19 25.17 4.11
C VAL A 3 -4.22 25.45 5.20
N ALA A 4 -4.18 24.73 6.33
CA ALA A 4 -5.11 24.90 7.46
C ALA A 4 -4.52 24.30 8.76
N GLU A 5 -5.15 24.59 9.90
CA GLU A 5 -4.81 24.06 11.23
C GLU A 5 -6.11 23.88 12.04
N GLU A 6 -6.28 22.74 12.71
CA GLU A 6 -7.34 22.44 13.67
C GLU A 6 -6.75 22.42 15.09
N ARG A 7 -7.45 23.02 16.06
CA ARG A 7 -7.01 23.17 17.46
C ARG A 7 -7.94 22.50 18.47
N GLY A 8 -8.99 21.85 17.98
CA GLY A 8 -10.08 21.27 18.75
C GLY A 8 -11.06 22.32 19.29
N PRO A 9 -12.16 21.87 19.93
CA PRO A 9 -13.24 22.76 20.38
C PRO A 9 -12.81 23.73 21.49
N ASP A 10 -11.81 23.35 22.30
CA ASP A 10 -11.20 24.19 23.33
C ASP A 10 -9.70 24.39 23.02
N PRO A 11 -9.34 25.42 22.21
CA PRO A 11 -7.96 25.66 21.81
C PRO A 11 -7.00 25.75 22.99
N GLY A 12 -5.88 25.04 22.90
CA GLY A 12 -4.90 24.94 23.98
C GLY A 12 -5.21 23.84 25.01
N THR A 13 -6.29 23.06 24.83
CA THR A 13 -6.57 21.90 25.67
C THR A 13 -6.91 20.64 24.85
N SER A 14 -7.80 20.73 23.86
CA SER A 14 -8.33 19.55 23.16
C SER A 14 -7.29 18.76 22.36
N LEU A 15 -6.36 19.45 21.70
CA LEU A 15 -5.23 18.85 20.98
C LEU A 15 -3.88 19.22 21.62
N TYR A 16 -3.89 19.66 22.88
CA TYR A 16 -2.65 19.98 23.57
C TYR A 16 -1.83 18.72 23.78
N GLY A 17 -0.53 18.78 23.48
CA GLY A 17 0.33 17.59 23.54
C GLY A 17 -0.04 16.51 22.53
N ALA A 18 -0.63 16.88 21.38
CA ALA A 18 -0.76 15.96 20.26
C ALA A 18 0.59 15.30 19.95
N TRP A 19 0.63 13.97 19.90
CA TRP A 19 1.88 13.23 19.78
C TRP A 19 1.92 12.27 18.59
N GLY A 20 1.01 11.30 18.57
CA GLY A 20 0.87 10.32 17.51
C GLY A 20 -0.30 10.67 16.60
N ILE A 21 -0.18 10.35 15.32
CA ILE A 21 -1.25 10.50 14.34
C ILE A 21 -1.30 9.28 13.43
N PHE A 22 -2.50 8.80 13.15
CA PHE A 22 -2.76 7.80 12.13
C PHE A 22 -3.90 8.26 11.23
N VAL A 23 -3.74 8.14 9.91
CA VAL A 23 -4.76 8.53 8.94
C VAL A 23 -5.42 7.28 8.37
N SER A 24 -6.75 7.21 8.45
CA SER A 24 -7.54 6.15 7.84
C SER A 24 -8.75 6.74 7.13
N GLY A 25 -8.79 6.58 5.80
CA GLY A 25 -9.81 7.18 4.95
C GLY A 25 -9.82 8.70 5.06
N ASN A 26 -10.96 9.25 5.48
CA ASN A 26 -11.17 10.70 5.63
C ASN A 26 -10.86 11.22 7.04
N TYR A 27 -10.35 10.37 7.94
CA TYR A 27 -10.15 10.74 9.34
C TYR A 27 -8.69 10.62 9.76
N ALA A 28 -8.24 11.59 10.55
CA ALA A 28 -7.02 11.51 11.33
C ALA A 28 -7.36 11.19 12.79
N TYR A 29 -6.65 10.22 13.34
CA TYR A 29 -6.74 9.79 14.73
C TYR A 29 -5.48 10.28 15.43
N VAL A 30 -5.64 11.13 16.44
CA VAL A 30 -4.54 11.85 17.08
C VAL A 30 -4.51 11.52 18.57
N THR A 31 -3.38 11.02 19.06
CA THR A 31 -3.18 10.85 20.51
C THR A 31 -2.76 12.16 21.13
N THR A 32 -3.28 12.46 22.32
CA THR A 32 -2.84 13.59 23.13
C THR A 32 -2.18 13.07 24.41
N SER A 33 -0.90 13.40 24.61
CA SER A 33 -0.14 12.93 25.77
C SER A 33 -0.38 13.77 27.03
N SER A 34 -0.72 15.04 26.82
CA SER A 34 -0.94 16.05 27.85
C SER A 34 -2.33 16.69 27.71
N GLY A 35 -2.79 17.40 28.73
CA GLY A 35 -4.11 18.03 28.68
C GLY A 35 -5.24 17.02 28.87
N ARG A 36 -5.92 16.63 27.78
CA ARG A 36 -7.10 15.75 27.86
C ARG A 36 -6.77 14.26 27.94
N GLN A 37 -5.58 13.85 27.50
CA GLN A 37 -5.09 12.47 27.52
C GLN A 37 -6.07 11.52 26.81
N SER A 38 -6.11 11.63 25.49
CA SER A 38 -7.21 11.13 24.66
C SER A 38 -6.78 10.62 23.30
N LEU A 39 -7.67 9.90 22.64
CA LEU A 39 -7.69 9.69 21.20
C LEU A 39 -8.69 10.66 20.57
N ALA A 40 -8.21 11.71 19.92
CA ALA A 40 -9.03 12.66 19.18
C ALA A 40 -9.25 12.18 17.74
N VAL A 41 -10.43 12.48 17.19
CA VAL A 41 -10.81 12.18 15.81
C VAL A 41 -11.05 13.48 15.06
N ILE A 42 -10.37 13.64 13.93
CA ILE A 42 -10.42 14.84 13.09
C ILE A 42 -10.84 14.42 11.68
N ASP A 43 -11.89 15.03 11.14
CA ASP A 43 -12.26 14.89 9.73
C ASP A 43 -11.29 15.72 8.88
N ILE A 44 -10.62 15.05 7.95
CA ILE A 44 -9.63 15.62 7.02
C ILE A 44 -10.07 15.47 5.56
N SER A 45 -11.34 15.16 5.30
CA SER A 45 -11.90 15.04 3.95
C SER A 45 -11.72 16.31 3.11
N ASN A 46 -11.70 17.47 3.76
CA ASN A 46 -11.27 18.73 3.19
C ASN A 46 -9.93 19.18 3.82
N PRO A 47 -8.79 19.03 3.12
CA PRO A 47 -7.49 19.46 3.64
C PRO A 47 -7.39 20.96 3.95
N SER A 48 -8.30 21.79 3.41
CA SER A 48 -8.39 23.23 3.69
C SER A 48 -9.29 23.61 4.85
N ASP A 49 -9.99 22.64 5.43
CA ASP A 49 -10.91 22.82 6.56
C ASP A 49 -10.99 21.51 7.37
N PRO A 50 -9.90 21.12 8.07
CA PRO A 50 -9.94 20.00 8.98
C PRO A 50 -10.86 20.33 10.17
N VAL A 51 -11.69 19.37 10.59
CA VAL A 51 -12.71 19.58 11.62
C VAL A 51 -12.59 18.57 12.74
N PHE A 52 -12.48 19.02 13.99
CA PHE A 52 -12.58 18.15 15.16
C PHE A 52 -13.98 17.50 15.25
N VAL A 53 -14.01 16.18 15.37
CA VAL A 53 -15.26 15.40 15.40
C VAL A 53 -15.60 14.96 16.81
N SER A 54 -14.68 14.25 17.47
CA SER A 54 -14.89 13.65 18.79
C SER A 54 -13.57 13.31 19.48
N GLU A 55 -13.65 12.83 20.72
CA GLU A 55 -12.52 12.24 21.44
C GLU A 55 -12.97 11.10 22.34
N GLU A 56 -12.10 10.12 22.57
CA GLU A 56 -12.23 9.07 23.59
C GLU A 56 -11.12 9.25 24.64
N ARG A 57 -11.46 9.16 25.93
CA ARG A 57 -10.56 9.38 27.08
C ARG A 57 -10.40 8.13 27.95
N GLY A 58 -11.02 7.04 27.53
CA GLY A 58 -11.16 5.79 28.26
C GLY A 58 -12.14 5.87 29.43
N PRO A 59 -12.39 4.73 30.11
CA PRO A 59 -13.38 4.62 31.17
C PRO A 59 -13.03 5.46 32.40
N VAL A 60 -11.75 5.74 32.63
CA VAL A 60 -11.27 6.65 33.69
C VAL A 60 -10.42 7.74 33.04
N PRO A 61 -11.03 8.90 32.70
CA PRO A 61 -10.33 9.98 32.03
C PRO A 61 -9.09 10.46 32.78
N GLY A 62 -7.97 10.57 32.07
CA GLY A 62 -6.66 10.93 32.63
C GLY A 62 -5.92 9.76 33.29
N THR A 63 -6.45 8.54 33.21
CA THR A 63 -5.76 7.33 33.67
C THR A 63 -5.67 6.31 32.53
N SER A 64 -6.81 5.93 31.93
CA SER A 64 -6.85 4.86 30.91
C SER A 64 -6.01 5.15 29.66
N LEU A 65 -5.90 6.42 29.26
CA LEU A 65 -5.06 6.89 28.15
C LEU A 65 -3.99 7.87 28.64
N SER A 66 -3.51 7.69 29.88
CA SER A 66 -2.51 8.59 30.46
C SER A 66 -1.21 8.54 29.65
N ASP A 67 -0.81 9.70 29.14
CA ASP A 67 0.35 9.87 28.26
C ASP A 67 0.21 9.01 26.98
N ALA A 68 -0.95 9.13 26.31
CA ALA A 68 -1.21 8.48 25.03
C ALA A 68 -0.18 8.93 23.98
N ARG A 69 0.49 7.96 23.36
CA ARG A 69 1.74 8.20 22.64
C ARG A 69 1.67 7.85 21.17
N SER A 70 1.27 6.63 20.86
CA SER A 70 1.13 6.15 19.48
C SER A 70 -0.27 5.61 19.24
N VAL A 71 -0.71 5.69 18.00
CA VAL A 71 -1.96 5.10 17.53
C VAL A 71 -1.74 4.39 16.21
N PHE A 72 -2.31 3.20 16.09
CA PHE A 72 -2.42 2.49 14.82
C PHE A 72 -3.87 2.09 14.59
N VAL A 73 -4.42 2.34 13.40
CA VAL A 73 -5.81 1.96 13.06
C VAL A 73 -5.80 0.79 12.09
N ALA A 74 -6.39 -0.33 12.50
CA ALA A 74 -6.58 -1.52 11.67
C ALA A 74 -8.07 -1.82 11.54
N GLY A 75 -8.62 -1.62 10.33
CA GLY A 75 -10.05 -1.72 10.09
C GLY A 75 -10.84 -0.72 10.93
N ASN A 76 -11.69 -1.24 11.82
CA ASN A 76 -12.56 -0.44 12.69
C ASN A 76 -11.98 -0.18 14.07
N TYR A 77 -10.74 -0.59 14.35
CA TYR A 77 -10.16 -0.52 15.68
C TYR A 77 -8.90 0.34 15.69
N ALA A 78 -8.82 1.25 16.65
CA ALA A 78 -7.63 2.01 16.97
C ALA A 78 -6.94 1.40 18.19
N TYR A 79 -5.64 1.19 18.07
CA TYR A 79 -4.77 0.64 19.10
C TYR A 79 -3.88 1.77 19.60
N VAL A 80 -3.96 2.07 20.89
CA VAL A 80 -3.32 3.25 21.48
C VAL A 80 -2.39 2.84 22.60
N THR A 81 -1.12 3.23 22.51
CA THR A 81 -0.18 3.06 23.61
C THR A 81 -0.33 4.19 24.61
N ALA A 82 -0.38 3.87 25.91
CA ALA A 82 -0.43 4.83 26.99
C ALA A 82 0.79 4.64 27.89
N VAL A 83 1.76 5.54 27.79
CA VAL A 83 3.10 5.38 28.39
C VAL A 83 3.03 5.31 29.89
N SER A 84 2.24 6.17 30.53
CA SER A 84 2.16 6.24 32.01
C SER A 84 1.20 5.20 32.61
N ASN A 85 0.40 4.55 31.77
CA ASN A 85 -0.54 3.49 32.20
C ASN A 85 0.00 2.09 31.84
N ASP A 86 1.17 1.99 31.21
CA ASP A 86 1.85 0.76 30.86
C ASP A 86 0.95 -0.23 30.10
N SER A 87 0.27 0.28 29.07
CA SER A 87 -0.82 -0.47 28.43
C SER A 87 -0.94 -0.23 26.93
N LEU A 88 -1.51 -1.22 26.25
CA LEU A 88 -2.18 -1.04 24.97
C LEU A 88 -3.70 -0.97 25.19
N ALA A 89 -4.31 0.15 24.81
CA ALA A 89 -5.76 0.31 24.77
C ALA A 89 -6.30 0.00 23.38
N VAL A 90 -7.51 -0.57 23.32
CA VAL A 90 -8.25 -0.82 22.08
C VAL A 90 -9.53 0.00 22.09
N VAL A 91 -9.73 0.78 21.03
CA VAL A 91 -10.88 1.66 20.84
C VAL A 91 -11.59 1.29 19.53
N ASP A 92 -12.89 1.01 19.58
CA ASP A 92 -13.72 0.86 18.40
C ASP A 92 -13.98 2.25 17.80
N VAL A 93 -13.53 2.43 16.56
CA VAL A 93 -13.65 3.67 15.77
C VAL A 93 -14.54 3.47 14.53
N SER A 94 -15.37 2.42 14.51
CA SER A 94 -16.35 2.18 13.44
C SER A 94 -17.32 3.35 13.25
N ASN A 95 -17.60 4.10 14.32
CA ASN A 95 -18.25 5.39 14.28
C ASN A 95 -17.26 6.50 14.70
N PRO A 96 -16.68 7.24 13.74
CA PRO A 96 -15.74 8.34 14.02
C PRO A 96 -16.32 9.49 14.87
N SER A 97 -17.65 9.55 15.06
CA SER A 97 -18.31 10.55 15.91
C SER A 97 -18.61 10.08 17.33
N ASP A 98 -18.43 8.78 17.60
CA ASP A 98 -18.66 8.16 18.90
C ASP A 98 -17.69 6.97 19.06
N PRO A 99 -16.37 7.22 19.14
CA PRO A 99 -15.40 6.18 19.41
C PRO A 99 -15.64 5.58 20.80
N VAL A 100 -15.48 4.26 20.94
CA VAL A 100 -15.78 3.52 22.17
C VAL A 100 -14.56 2.76 22.65
N TYR A 101 -14.08 3.06 23.85
CA TYR A 101 -13.07 2.23 24.53
C TYR A 101 -13.61 0.84 24.84
N ILE A 102 -12.97 -0.22 24.32
CA ILE A 102 -13.46 -1.61 24.47
C ILE A 102 -12.55 -2.51 25.30
N ALA A 103 -11.24 -2.29 25.31
CA ALA A 103 -10.30 -3.16 26.02
C ALA A 103 -8.98 -2.48 26.40
N GLU A 104 -8.26 -3.12 27.33
CA GLU A 104 -6.93 -2.75 27.82
C GLU A 104 -6.10 -4.01 28.02
N GLU A 105 -4.84 -4.01 27.58
CA GLU A 105 -3.88 -5.07 27.89
C GLU A 105 -2.63 -4.49 28.55
N LYS A 106 -2.22 -5.08 29.68
CA LYS A 106 -1.09 -4.64 30.52
C LYS A 106 0.01 -5.70 30.66
N GLY A 107 -0.15 -6.83 29.99
CA GLY A 107 0.72 -7.98 30.07
C GLY A 107 0.53 -8.80 31.35
N PRO A 108 1.24 -9.93 31.47
CA PRO A 108 1.12 -10.85 32.59
C PRO A 108 1.60 -10.26 33.93
N ALA A 109 2.43 -9.21 33.89
CA ALA A 109 2.88 -8.49 35.07
C ALA A 109 2.66 -6.97 34.86
N PRO A 110 1.45 -6.46 35.19
CA PRO A 110 1.11 -5.05 35.00
C PRO A 110 2.12 -4.10 35.65
N GLY A 111 2.49 -3.05 34.93
CA GLY A 111 3.55 -2.10 35.32
C GLY A 111 4.98 -2.60 35.06
N THR A 112 5.15 -3.78 34.45
CA THR A 112 6.46 -4.26 33.99
C THR A 112 6.43 -4.76 32.56
N SER A 113 5.42 -5.53 32.15
CA SER A 113 5.39 -6.16 30.82
C SER A 113 5.25 -5.17 29.66
N LEU A 114 4.55 -4.05 29.88
CA LEU A 114 4.38 -2.94 28.93
C LEU A 114 4.84 -1.61 29.54
N ASP A 115 5.78 -1.65 30.49
CA ASP A 115 6.30 -0.44 31.14
C ASP A 115 6.86 0.52 30.10
N GLY A 116 6.30 1.73 30.07
CA GLY A 116 6.62 2.75 29.08
C GLY A 116 6.28 2.33 27.65
N ALA A 117 5.08 1.79 27.41
CA ALA A 117 4.59 1.48 26.07
C ALA A 117 4.61 2.72 25.15
N THR A 118 5.50 2.75 24.15
CA THR A 118 5.81 3.96 23.36
C THR A 118 5.19 3.94 21.96
N SER A 119 5.36 2.87 21.19
CA SER A 119 4.86 2.75 19.82
C SER A 119 4.07 1.47 19.62
N VAL A 120 3.16 1.46 18.64
CA VAL A 120 2.41 0.28 18.22
C VAL A 120 2.33 0.20 16.70
N PHE A 121 2.54 -1.00 16.18
CA PHE A 121 2.25 -1.36 14.80
C PHE A 121 1.37 -2.59 14.78
N VAL A 122 0.30 -2.61 13.98
CA VAL A 122 -0.57 -3.79 13.85
C VAL A 122 -0.40 -4.41 12.47
N SER A 123 -0.12 -5.72 12.44
CA SER A 123 -0.01 -6.50 11.21
C SER A 123 -0.77 -7.81 11.35
N GLY A 124 -1.81 -7.97 10.51
CA GLY A 124 -2.74 -9.11 10.63
C GLY A 124 -3.43 -9.12 11.99
N ASN A 125 -3.26 -10.22 12.73
CA ASN A 125 -3.88 -10.44 14.04
C ASN A 125 -2.99 -10.00 15.21
N TYR A 126 -1.83 -9.41 14.97
CA TYR A 126 -0.85 -9.12 16.01
C TYR A 126 -0.57 -7.62 16.12
N ALA A 127 -0.52 -7.14 17.37
CA ALA A 127 0.00 -5.83 17.70
C ALA A 127 1.42 -5.96 18.25
N TYR A 128 2.33 -5.16 17.72
CA TYR A 128 3.74 -5.10 18.06
C TYR A 128 3.98 -3.78 18.77
N VAL A 129 4.32 -3.85 20.07
CA VAL A 129 4.41 -2.69 20.95
C VAL A 129 5.83 -2.57 21.48
N THR A 130 6.43 -1.39 21.38
CA THR A 130 7.72 -1.11 22.04
C THR A 130 7.46 -0.67 23.47
N ALA A 131 8.21 -1.24 24.42
CA ALA A 131 8.16 -0.87 25.83
C ALA A 131 9.56 -0.39 26.26
N SER A 132 9.68 0.89 26.63
CA SER A 132 10.97 1.56 26.88
C SER A 132 11.34 1.67 28.36
N GLY A 133 10.47 1.22 29.26
CA GLY A 133 10.71 1.20 30.71
C GLY A 133 11.57 0.02 31.13
N ASP A 134 11.23 -0.61 32.25
CA ASP A 134 11.92 -1.77 32.81
C ASP A 134 11.97 -2.99 31.86
N ALA A 135 11.07 -3.03 30.87
CA ALA A 135 10.98 -4.10 29.90
C ALA A 135 12.08 -4.06 28.82
N ASP A 136 12.42 -2.86 28.31
CA ASP A 136 13.28 -2.66 27.12
C ASP A 136 13.04 -3.74 26.05
N ALA A 137 11.83 -3.76 25.48
CA ALA A 137 11.35 -4.90 24.70
C ALA A 137 10.50 -4.52 23.49
N LEU A 138 10.46 -5.44 22.53
CA LEU A 138 9.35 -5.58 21.59
C LEU A 138 8.35 -6.60 22.16
N VAL A 139 7.19 -6.11 22.59
CA VAL A 139 6.07 -6.91 23.10
C VAL A 139 5.12 -7.26 21.96
N ILE A 140 4.69 -8.51 21.90
CA ILE A 140 3.76 -9.00 20.88
C ILE A 140 2.46 -9.43 21.58
N LEU A 141 1.35 -8.89 21.09
CA LEU A 141 0.01 -9.17 21.59
C LEU A 141 -0.83 -9.78 20.45
N ASP A 142 -1.59 -10.83 20.75
CA ASP A 142 -2.65 -11.32 19.88
C ASP A 142 -3.88 -10.42 20.06
N VAL A 143 -4.28 -9.78 18.96
CA VAL A 143 -5.43 -8.86 18.91
C VAL A 143 -6.52 -9.37 17.96
N SER A 144 -6.53 -10.67 17.67
CA SER A 144 -7.58 -11.31 16.86
C SER A 144 -8.97 -11.17 17.48
N ASN A 145 -9.05 -11.10 18.81
CA ASN A 145 -10.23 -10.68 19.54
C ASN A 145 -10.02 -9.27 20.11
N HIS A 146 -10.55 -8.26 19.42
CA HIS A 146 -10.37 -6.85 19.80
C HIS A 146 -10.91 -6.48 21.18
N ALA A 147 -11.87 -7.26 21.71
CA ALA A 147 -12.44 -7.05 23.04
C ALA A 147 -11.66 -7.76 24.16
N ASP A 148 -10.72 -8.64 23.81
CA ASP A 148 -9.87 -9.40 24.73
C ASP A 148 -8.49 -9.62 24.09
N PRO A 149 -7.70 -8.55 23.90
CA PRO A 149 -6.31 -8.66 23.46
C PRO A 149 -5.50 -9.48 24.48
N VAL A 150 -4.58 -10.33 24.01
CA VAL A 150 -3.83 -11.26 24.86
C VAL A 150 -2.33 -11.08 24.66
N TYR A 151 -1.59 -10.95 25.76
CA TYR A 151 -0.13 -11.01 25.72
C TYR A 151 0.37 -12.37 25.21
N LEU A 152 1.25 -12.34 24.20
CA LEU A 152 1.78 -13.54 23.58
C LEU A 152 3.26 -13.76 23.95
N SER A 153 4.11 -12.77 23.71
CA SER A 153 5.56 -12.87 23.92
C SER A 153 6.23 -11.49 24.02
N ALA A 154 7.51 -11.48 24.38
CA ALA A 154 8.37 -10.30 24.27
C ALA A 154 9.80 -10.71 23.89
N GLU A 155 10.46 -9.89 23.07
CA GLU A 155 11.89 -9.99 22.74
C GLU A 155 12.62 -8.82 23.38
N GLN A 156 13.74 -9.09 24.07
CA GLN A 156 14.59 -8.10 24.76
C GLN A 156 16.00 -8.01 24.16
N GLY A 157 16.26 -8.83 23.13
CA GLY A 157 17.56 -9.04 22.50
C GLY A 157 18.50 -9.92 23.32
N PRO A 158 19.74 -10.16 22.82
CA PRO A 158 20.69 -11.09 23.43
C PRO A 158 21.18 -10.68 24.82
N THR A 159 21.11 -9.38 25.15
CA THR A 159 21.37 -8.88 26.50
C THR A 159 20.15 -8.08 26.97
N PRO A 160 19.29 -8.66 27.82
CA PRO A 160 18.10 -7.98 28.34
C PRO A 160 18.45 -6.62 28.96
N ASN A 161 17.58 -5.63 28.77
CA ASN A 161 17.73 -4.24 29.24
C ASN A 161 18.96 -3.52 28.66
N THR A 162 19.50 -4.03 27.56
CA THR A 162 20.64 -3.39 26.86
C THR A 162 20.43 -3.44 25.36
N SER A 163 20.12 -4.61 24.79
CA SER A 163 20.00 -4.77 23.33
C SER A 163 18.84 -3.97 22.73
N LEU A 164 17.73 -3.85 23.44
CA LEU A 164 16.60 -2.99 23.08
C LEU A 164 16.44 -1.81 24.06
N GLY A 165 17.55 -1.36 24.65
CA GLY A 165 17.54 -0.26 25.62
C GLY A 165 16.87 0.99 25.06
N GLY A 166 15.78 1.43 25.70
CA GLY A 166 14.97 2.55 25.26
C GLY A 166 14.25 2.32 23.93
N ALA A 167 13.67 1.13 23.72
CA ALA A 167 12.87 0.81 22.54
C ALA A 167 11.74 1.85 22.33
N LEU A 168 11.81 2.62 21.25
CA LEU A 168 10.97 3.81 21.09
C LEU A 168 9.97 3.72 19.95
N ASP A 169 10.36 3.12 18.83
CA ASP A 169 9.49 2.98 17.66
C ASP A 169 9.69 1.62 16.98
N VAL A 170 8.65 1.15 16.29
CA VAL A 170 8.65 -0.12 15.56
C VAL A 170 7.97 0.01 14.21
N PHE A 171 8.60 -0.56 13.19
CA PHE A 171 7.99 -0.74 11.88
C PHE A 171 8.04 -2.22 11.48
N ILE A 172 6.91 -2.74 10.99
CA ILE A 172 6.81 -4.13 10.52
C ILE A 172 6.88 -4.18 9.00
N ALA A 173 7.86 -4.91 8.45
CA ALA A 173 7.95 -5.17 7.02
C ALA A 173 8.11 -6.68 6.76
N GLY A 174 7.05 -7.28 6.20
CA GLY A 174 6.99 -8.72 5.99
C GLY A 174 7.08 -9.49 7.31
N LYS A 175 8.15 -10.29 7.46
CA LYS A 175 8.40 -11.13 8.64
C LYS A 175 9.41 -10.51 9.62
N TYR A 176 9.76 -9.25 9.47
CA TYR A 176 10.73 -8.57 10.32
C TYR A 176 10.11 -7.34 10.98
N ALA A 177 10.45 -7.17 12.27
CA ALA A 177 10.25 -5.94 13.00
C ALA A 177 11.56 -5.16 13.06
N TYR A 178 11.49 -3.87 12.78
CA TYR A 178 12.61 -2.93 12.85
C TYR A 178 12.34 -1.98 14.00
N VAL A 179 13.21 -1.99 15.02
CA VAL A 179 12.98 -1.28 16.28
C VAL A 179 14.09 -0.27 16.53
N THR A 180 13.74 1.00 16.73
CA THR A 180 14.71 2.01 17.18
C THR A 180 14.92 1.87 18.68
N SER A 181 16.18 1.77 19.08
CA SER A 181 16.59 1.66 20.49
C SER A 181 17.40 2.89 20.87
N VAL A 182 16.81 3.77 21.68
CA VAL A 182 17.36 5.09 22.00
C VAL A 182 18.65 4.98 22.80
N THR A 183 18.63 4.17 23.87
CA THR A 183 19.77 4.02 24.79
C THR A 183 20.85 3.12 24.19
N ASN A 184 20.46 2.08 23.44
CA ASN A 184 21.41 1.23 22.70
C ASN A 184 21.94 1.92 21.43
N THR A 185 21.38 3.06 21.03
CA THR A 185 21.81 3.83 19.84
C THR A 185 21.83 2.99 18.57
N SER A 186 20.74 2.25 18.31
CA SER A 186 20.69 1.26 17.23
C SER A 186 19.33 1.16 16.55
N LEU A 187 19.35 0.58 15.35
CA LEU A 187 18.21 -0.07 14.72
C LEU A 187 18.37 -1.58 14.92
N ALA A 188 17.48 -2.19 15.72
CA ALA A 188 17.42 -3.64 15.89
C ALA A 188 16.51 -4.27 14.82
N VAL A 189 16.87 -5.49 14.40
CA VAL A 189 16.09 -6.30 13.46
C VAL A 189 15.70 -7.61 14.14
N ILE A 190 14.40 -7.87 14.21
CA ILE A 190 13.82 -9.02 14.90
C ILE A 190 12.99 -9.82 13.89
N ASP A 191 13.27 -11.12 13.76
CA ASP A 191 12.43 -12.04 12.99
C ASP A 191 11.18 -12.38 13.81
N ILE A 192 10.02 -12.05 13.24
CA ILE A 192 8.70 -12.24 13.83
C ILE A 192 7.89 -13.29 13.07
N SER A 193 8.55 -14.17 12.29
CA SER A 193 7.89 -15.27 11.58
C SER A 193 7.08 -16.16 12.51
N ASN A 194 7.52 -16.29 13.77
CA ASN A 194 6.74 -16.87 14.84
C ASN A 194 6.46 -15.80 15.92
N PRO A 195 5.27 -15.19 15.94
CA PRO A 195 4.92 -14.16 16.93
C PRO A 195 4.98 -14.64 18.40
N ALA A 196 4.93 -15.96 18.64
CA ALA A 196 5.07 -16.53 19.98
C ALA A 196 6.53 -16.75 20.42
N ASP A 197 7.48 -16.68 19.49
CA ASP A 197 8.92 -16.85 19.73
C ASP A 197 9.70 -15.96 18.74
N PRO A 198 9.61 -14.62 18.90
CA PRO A 198 10.39 -13.69 18.10
C PRO A 198 11.88 -13.89 18.36
N VAL A 199 12.72 -13.61 17.34
CA VAL A 199 14.17 -13.82 17.41
C VAL A 199 14.92 -12.57 17.00
N TYR A 200 15.72 -12.01 17.90
CA TYR A 200 16.68 -10.95 17.57
C TYR A 200 17.73 -11.44 16.56
N VAL A 201 17.81 -10.81 15.39
CA VAL A 201 18.67 -11.25 14.29
C VAL A 201 19.91 -10.38 14.15
N ALA A 202 19.74 -9.06 14.19
CA ALA A 202 20.82 -8.11 13.92
C ALA A 202 20.59 -6.76 14.59
N GLU A 203 21.65 -5.96 14.66
CA GLU A 203 21.58 -4.51 14.92
C GLU A 203 22.47 -3.75 13.95
N GLU A 204 22.03 -2.57 13.55
CA GLU A 204 22.86 -1.56 12.89
C GLU A 204 22.98 -0.35 13.83
N LYS A 205 24.21 0.10 14.04
CA LYS A 205 24.55 1.26 14.87
C LYS A 205 25.10 2.41 14.02
N GLY A 206 25.24 2.29 12.71
CA GLY A 206 25.86 3.29 11.85
C GLY A 206 27.36 3.04 11.62
N PRO A 207 28.02 3.90 10.82
CA PRO A 207 29.24 3.57 10.09
C PRO A 207 30.49 3.37 10.98
N VAL A 208 30.44 3.81 12.23
CA VAL A 208 31.53 3.63 13.20
C VAL A 208 30.93 3.26 14.56
N PRO A 209 31.15 2.04 15.08
CA PRO A 209 30.70 1.63 16.40
C PRO A 209 31.15 2.63 17.48
N GLY A 210 30.20 3.25 18.18
CA GLY A 210 30.47 4.22 19.26
C GLY A 210 30.52 5.70 18.84
N THR A 211 30.40 6.02 17.55
CA THR A 211 30.00 7.36 17.04
C THR A 211 28.73 7.28 16.16
N SER A 212 27.98 6.23 16.48
CA SER A 212 26.80 5.62 15.92
C SER A 212 25.56 6.53 15.87
N LEU A 213 24.42 5.97 15.42
CA LEU A 213 23.10 6.61 15.53
C LEU A 213 22.98 7.30 16.90
N ALA A 214 22.38 8.48 17.01
CA ALA A 214 22.31 9.17 18.30
C ALA A 214 20.88 9.57 18.64
N PHE A 215 20.28 8.83 19.57
CA PHE A 215 18.88 9.00 19.93
C PHE A 215 17.96 8.77 18.69
N PRO A 216 18.01 7.58 18.05
CA PRO A 216 17.12 7.26 16.93
C PRO A 216 15.67 7.26 17.41
N ARG A 217 14.84 8.13 16.86
CA ARG A 217 13.46 8.32 17.33
C ARG A 217 12.46 7.40 16.64
N THR A 218 12.37 7.50 15.33
CA THR A 218 11.40 6.75 14.53
C THR A 218 12.08 5.98 13.43
N VAL A 219 11.42 4.91 12.98
CA VAL A 219 11.81 4.16 11.79
C VAL A 219 10.63 4.04 10.83
N PHE A 220 10.88 4.32 9.57
CA PHE A 220 9.96 4.00 8.48
C PHE A 220 10.65 3.08 7.48
N VAL A 221 9.99 2.00 7.08
CA VAL A 221 10.54 1.09 6.06
C VAL A 221 9.83 1.29 4.73
N ALA A 222 10.60 1.53 3.67
CA ALA A 222 10.10 1.57 2.30
C ALA A 222 11.01 0.77 1.36
N GLY A 223 10.46 -0.28 0.74
CA GLY A 223 11.23 -1.20 -0.09
C GLY A 223 12.32 -1.90 0.71
N ASN A 224 13.57 -1.73 0.28
CA ASN A 224 14.74 -2.34 0.91
C ASN A 224 15.45 -1.41 1.90
N TYR A 225 14.84 -0.29 2.29
CA TYR A 225 15.48 0.72 3.13
C TYR A 225 14.66 1.03 4.37
N ALA A 226 15.36 1.15 5.50
CA ALA A 226 14.86 1.76 6.72
C ALA A 226 15.38 3.20 6.81
N TYR A 227 14.45 4.12 7.09
CA TYR A 227 14.70 5.55 7.23
C TYR A 227 14.50 5.92 8.70
N VAL A 228 15.58 6.33 9.36
CA VAL A 228 15.60 6.56 10.81
C VAL A 228 15.82 8.04 11.09
N ALA A 229 14.87 8.66 11.81
CA ALA A 229 15.03 10.02 12.29
C ALA A 229 16.03 10.02 13.45
N ASP A 230 17.24 10.53 13.21
CA ASP A 230 18.34 10.53 14.16
C ASP A 230 18.43 11.89 14.84
N ASN A 231 17.90 11.95 16.07
CA ASN A 231 17.56 13.20 16.71
C ASN A 231 18.78 14.04 17.07
N VAL A 232 19.79 13.46 17.71
CA VAL A 232 20.97 14.21 18.17
C VAL A 232 21.93 14.51 17.02
N ARG A 233 21.83 13.76 15.91
CA ARG A 233 22.66 14.00 14.73
C ARG A 233 22.08 15.03 13.76
N ASP A 234 20.85 15.47 13.98
CA ASP A 234 20.10 16.35 13.08
C ASP A 234 20.02 15.75 11.66
N SER A 235 19.66 14.46 11.57
CA SER A 235 19.72 13.74 10.30
C SER A 235 18.63 12.70 10.08
N LEU A 236 18.43 12.34 8.82
CA LEU A 236 17.76 11.11 8.40
C LEU A 236 18.83 10.10 8.02
N ALA A 237 18.97 9.05 8.83
CA ALA A 237 19.81 7.91 8.50
C ALA A 237 19.07 6.97 7.53
N VAL A 238 19.77 6.50 6.51
CA VAL A 238 19.26 5.52 5.55
C VAL A 238 20.06 4.24 5.72
N ILE A 239 19.36 3.14 5.98
CA ILE A 239 19.92 1.82 6.26
C ILE A 239 19.36 0.85 5.21
N ASP A 240 20.23 0.19 4.46
CA ASP A 240 19.87 -0.91 3.57
C ASP A 240 19.55 -2.15 4.41
N ILE A 241 18.34 -2.65 4.26
CA ILE A 241 17.79 -3.81 4.96
C ILE A 241 17.46 -4.96 3.99
N SER A 242 18.00 -4.92 2.77
CA SER A 242 17.84 -5.99 1.76
C SER A 242 18.29 -7.36 2.28
N ASN A 243 19.28 -7.37 3.18
CA ASN A 243 19.60 -8.51 4.03
C ASN A 243 19.28 -8.18 5.50
N PRO A 244 18.14 -8.65 6.04
CA PRO A 244 17.76 -8.37 7.43
C PRO A 244 18.73 -8.93 8.49
N ALA A 245 19.58 -9.89 8.12
CA ALA A 245 20.61 -10.42 9.01
C ALA A 245 21.92 -9.62 8.99
N ASP A 246 22.05 -8.67 8.06
CA ASP A 246 23.20 -7.78 7.91
C ASP A 246 22.72 -6.42 7.38
N PRO A 247 21.94 -5.67 8.18
CA PRO A 247 21.55 -4.31 7.84
C PRO A 247 22.79 -3.43 7.70
N VAL A 248 22.84 -2.57 6.68
CA VAL A 248 24.00 -1.74 6.37
C VAL A 248 23.62 -0.27 6.32
N PHE A 249 24.27 0.56 7.13
CA PHE A 249 24.17 2.01 7.03
C PHE A 249 24.73 2.51 5.69
N VAL A 250 23.90 3.17 4.88
CA VAL A 250 24.29 3.60 3.52
C VAL A 250 24.39 5.11 3.35
N ALA A 251 23.56 5.90 4.05
CA ALA A 251 23.57 7.35 3.90
C ALA A 251 23.10 8.08 5.16
N GLU A 252 23.49 9.35 5.25
CA GLU A 252 23.07 10.28 6.28
C GLU A 252 22.71 11.62 5.64
N GLU A 253 21.44 12.00 5.68
CA GLU A 253 20.97 13.28 5.14
C GLU A 253 20.80 14.29 6.27
N ARG A 254 21.55 15.40 6.21
CA ARG A 254 21.54 16.49 7.21
C ARG A 254 20.96 17.81 6.69
N GLY A 255 20.44 17.78 5.46
CA GLY A 255 20.05 18.98 4.73
C GLY A 255 21.24 19.87 4.34
N PRO A 256 20.98 21.05 3.72
CA PRO A 256 22.01 21.92 3.17
C PRO A 256 22.88 22.59 4.24
N VAL A 257 22.37 22.75 5.46
CA VAL A 257 23.09 23.33 6.59
C VAL A 257 22.83 22.46 7.83
N PRO A 258 23.79 21.59 8.21
CA PRO A 258 23.68 20.74 9.40
C PRO A 258 23.38 21.55 10.67
N GLY A 259 22.50 21.03 11.53
CA GLY A 259 22.07 21.69 12.77
C GLY A 259 21.10 22.86 12.59
N THR A 260 20.56 23.07 11.37
CA THR A 260 19.48 24.06 11.15
C THR A 260 18.40 23.54 10.22
N SER A 261 18.74 22.73 9.21
CA SER A 261 17.79 22.23 8.21
C SER A 261 16.98 21.03 8.70
N MET A 262 17.44 20.36 9.76
CA MET A 262 16.85 19.17 10.35
C MET A 262 17.13 19.13 11.86
N ASP A 263 16.93 20.25 12.55
CA ASP A 263 17.28 20.38 13.97
C ASP A 263 16.30 19.58 14.86
N SER A 264 16.83 18.53 15.51
CA SER A 264 16.09 17.59 16.36
C SER A 264 14.90 16.89 15.67
N PRO A 265 15.14 16.06 14.63
CA PRO A 265 14.08 15.32 13.93
C PRO A 265 13.35 14.38 14.88
N GLN A 266 12.02 14.33 14.78
CA GLN A 266 11.15 13.56 15.68
C GLN A 266 10.48 12.37 15.00
N CYS A 267 10.09 12.54 13.75
CA CYS A 267 9.37 11.53 13.00
C CYS A 267 9.75 11.63 11.52
N ALA A 268 9.82 10.47 10.86
CA ALA A 268 10.02 10.36 9.43
C ALA A 268 8.88 9.53 8.81
N PHE A 269 8.40 9.96 7.65
CA PHE A 269 7.43 9.23 6.83
C PHE A 269 7.88 9.22 5.38
N VAL A 270 7.73 8.11 4.68
CA VAL A 270 8.11 8.00 3.26
C VAL A 270 6.89 7.81 2.39
N ALA A 271 6.74 8.67 1.38
CA ALA A 271 5.69 8.57 0.37
C ALA A 271 6.27 8.71 -1.03
N GLY A 272 6.18 7.64 -1.83
CA GLY A 272 6.77 7.60 -3.16
C GLY A 272 8.27 7.88 -3.11
N ASN A 273 8.70 8.95 -3.77
CA ASN A 273 10.10 9.34 -3.88
C ASN A 273 10.51 10.40 -2.84
N TYR A 274 9.69 10.65 -1.81
CA TYR A 274 9.99 11.67 -0.81
C TYR A 274 9.94 11.11 0.60
N ALA A 275 10.94 11.47 1.40
CA ALA A 275 10.91 11.35 2.85
C ALA A 275 10.52 12.70 3.46
N TYR A 276 9.60 12.67 4.42
CA TYR A 276 9.05 13.80 5.14
C TYR A 276 9.50 13.69 6.58
N VAL A 277 10.26 14.68 7.07
CA VAL A 277 10.84 14.68 8.41
C VAL A 277 10.39 15.92 9.16
N VAL A 278 9.78 15.73 10.32
CA VAL A 278 9.39 16.85 11.20
C VAL A 278 10.48 17.08 12.25
N ASN A 279 10.89 18.34 12.38
CA ASN A 279 12.02 18.78 13.20
C ASN A 279 11.50 19.62 14.36
N GLN A 280 11.75 19.18 15.60
CA GLN A 280 11.19 19.82 16.79
C GLN A 280 11.79 21.20 17.03
N ASP A 281 13.11 21.28 17.09
CA ASP A 281 13.80 22.54 17.45
C ASP A 281 13.93 23.46 16.24
N GLY A 282 13.89 22.88 15.04
CA GLY A 282 13.86 23.62 13.79
C GLY A 282 12.48 24.15 13.37
N ASP A 283 11.41 23.88 14.14
CA ASP A 283 10.02 24.27 13.83
C ASP A 283 9.63 24.03 12.35
N SER A 284 10.04 22.90 11.78
CA SER A 284 10.01 22.70 10.32
C SER A 284 9.64 21.29 9.89
N LEU A 285 9.10 21.21 8.67
CA LEU A 285 8.93 19.98 7.90
C LEU A 285 9.95 19.99 6.75
N THR A 286 10.88 19.05 6.78
CA THR A 286 11.87 18.84 5.72
C THR A 286 11.38 17.77 4.76
N VAL A 287 11.45 18.05 3.46
CA VAL A 287 11.10 17.09 2.39
C VAL A 287 12.37 16.75 1.64
N ILE A 288 12.72 15.46 1.63
CA ILE A 288 13.96 14.92 1.07
C ILE A 288 13.61 14.07 -0.14
N ASP A 289 14.21 14.36 -1.29
CA ASP A 289 14.07 13.53 -2.48
C ASP A 289 14.92 12.27 -2.34
N ILE A 290 14.25 11.11 -2.31
CA ILE A 290 14.85 9.78 -2.20
C ILE A 290 14.74 9.00 -3.52
N SER A 291 14.41 9.64 -4.65
CA SER A 291 14.25 8.99 -5.97
C SER A 291 15.51 8.26 -6.47
N GLY A 292 16.68 8.53 -5.89
CA GLY A 292 17.89 7.74 -6.11
C GLY A 292 17.81 6.30 -5.55
N LEU A 293 16.78 5.98 -4.75
CA LEU A 293 16.57 4.69 -4.09
C LEU A 293 15.37 3.99 -4.75
N THR A 294 15.60 2.85 -5.40
CA THR A 294 14.55 2.08 -6.08
C THR A 294 13.61 1.39 -5.08
N VAL A 295 12.31 1.66 -5.16
CA VAL A 295 11.27 0.94 -4.39
C VAL A 295 10.91 -0.35 -5.12
N SER A 296 11.11 -1.50 -4.46
CA SER A 296 10.92 -2.83 -5.05
C SER A 296 9.48 -3.35 -4.92
N ASN A 297 8.76 -3.02 -3.84
CA ASN A 297 7.41 -3.50 -3.54
C ASN A 297 6.55 -2.39 -2.91
N ALA A 298 5.31 -2.21 -3.38
CA ALA A 298 4.34 -1.28 -2.81
C ALA A 298 2.91 -1.85 -2.90
N GLU A 299 2.13 -1.76 -1.82
CA GLU A 299 0.69 -2.02 -1.83
C GLU A 299 -0.03 -0.66 -1.87
N ILE A 300 -0.72 -0.38 -2.97
CA ILE A 300 -1.34 0.92 -3.24
C ILE A 300 -2.83 0.67 -3.45
N GLY A 301 -3.68 1.17 -2.54
CA GLY A 301 -5.13 0.98 -2.62
C GLY A 301 -5.71 1.48 -3.94
N SER A 302 -5.65 2.79 -4.19
CA SER A 302 -6.06 3.39 -5.47
C SER A 302 -4.94 4.21 -6.09
N LEU A 303 -4.49 3.82 -7.29
CA LEU A 303 -3.45 4.53 -8.05
C LEU A 303 -4.08 5.43 -9.11
N LYS A 304 -3.85 6.75 -9.03
CA LYS A 304 -4.20 7.72 -10.08
C LYS A 304 -2.94 8.40 -10.58
N VAL A 305 -2.53 8.08 -11.81
CA VAL A 305 -1.29 8.58 -12.42
C VAL A 305 -1.55 9.03 -13.86
N THR A 306 -0.73 9.96 -14.35
CA THR A 306 -0.77 10.40 -15.76
C THR A 306 -0.24 9.30 -16.68
N ASP A 307 0.88 8.68 -16.31
CA ASP A 307 1.56 7.65 -17.08
C ASP A 307 1.94 6.47 -16.17
N LEU A 308 1.66 5.25 -16.62
CA LEU A 308 2.09 4.01 -15.97
C LEU A 308 2.97 3.23 -16.94
N GLN A 309 4.24 3.03 -16.59
CA GLN A 309 5.17 2.17 -17.33
C GLN A 309 5.46 0.91 -16.50
N VAL A 310 5.32 -0.26 -17.15
CA VAL A 310 5.61 -1.56 -16.53
C VAL A 310 6.63 -2.28 -17.40
N GLU A 311 7.85 -2.45 -16.90
CA GLU A 311 8.96 -3.00 -17.69
C GLU A 311 8.81 -4.50 -17.97
N ALA A 312 8.29 -5.25 -16.99
CA ALA A 312 8.20 -6.71 -17.06
C ALA A 312 6.76 -7.20 -17.32
N LYS A 313 5.93 -7.24 -16.28
CA LYS A 313 4.57 -7.80 -16.36
C LYS A 313 3.62 -7.05 -15.43
N ALA A 314 2.42 -6.73 -15.95
CA ALA A 314 1.28 -6.29 -15.15
C ALA A 314 0.28 -7.44 -15.03
N GLN A 315 -0.23 -7.68 -13.83
CA GLN A 315 -1.28 -8.68 -13.57
C GLN A 315 -2.47 -8.01 -12.88
N PHE A 316 -3.67 -8.31 -13.37
CA PHE A 316 -4.92 -7.79 -12.82
C PHE A 316 -5.77 -8.97 -12.36
N ALA A 317 -6.21 -8.95 -11.10
CA ALA A 317 -7.08 -10.00 -10.55
C ALA A 317 -8.50 -9.98 -11.13
N GLN A 318 -8.91 -8.82 -11.65
CA GLN A 318 -10.23 -8.58 -12.25
C GLN A 318 -10.07 -7.93 -13.64
N GLY A 319 -11.09 -7.24 -14.13
CA GLY A 319 -11.09 -6.58 -15.43
C GLY A 319 -10.30 -5.27 -15.47
N VAL A 320 -9.91 -4.86 -16.68
CA VAL A 320 -9.32 -3.55 -16.98
C VAL A 320 -10.30 -2.77 -17.85
N LEU A 321 -10.63 -1.54 -17.46
CA LEU A 321 -11.45 -0.63 -18.26
C LEU A 321 -10.55 0.39 -18.98
N ILE A 322 -10.64 0.43 -20.31
CA ILE A 322 -9.92 1.37 -21.17
C ILE A 322 -10.95 2.23 -21.88
N GLN A 323 -10.89 3.55 -21.69
CA GLN A 323 -11.91 4.48 -22.23
C GLN A 323 -11.62 4.96 -23.65
N ASP A 324 -10.34 4.97 -24.06
CA ASP A 324 -9.91 5.43 -25.38
C ASP A 324 -9.37 4.25 -26.20
N ALA A 325 -8.05 4.14 -26.38
CA ALA A 325 -7.44 3.12 -27.23
C ALA A 325 -6.66 2.05 -26.45
N LEU A 326 -6.69 0.81 -26.95
CA LEU A 326 -5.81 -0.29 -26.55
C LEU A 326 -4.91 -0.68 -27.73
N ASN A 327 -3.60 -0.51 -27.57
CA ASN A 327 -2.61 -0.98 -28.55
C ASN A 327 -1.86 -2.18 -27.97
N VAL A 328 -1.89 -3.31 -28.69
CA VAL A 328 -1.22 -4.56 -28.29
C VAL A 328 -0.17 -4.95 -29.31
N GLY A 329 0.99 -5.41 -28.84
CA GLY A 329 2.06 -5.92 -29.70
C GLY A 329 1.73 -7.28 -30.32
N LYS A 330 2.71 -7.87 -31.02
CA LYS A 330 2.56 -9.11 -31.80
C LYS A 330 2.24 -10.38 -30.98
N GLY A 331 2.27 -10.31 -29.64
CA GLY A 331 2.21 -11.48 -28.75
C GLY A 331 0.96 -11.60 -27.89
N ALA A 332 -0.14 -10.91 -28.21
CA ALA A 332 -1.37 -10.98 -27.41
C ALA A 332 -1.97 -12.40 -27.44
N MET A 333 -2.17 -13.00 -26.25
CA MET A 333 -2.83 -14.30 -26.06
C MET A 333 -4.09 -14.11 -25.23
N PHE A 334 -5.23 -14.58 -25.73
CA PHE A 334 -6.51 -14.55 -25.01
C PHE A 334 -6.89 -15.98 -24.59
N GLY A 335 -7.01 -16.21 -23.29
CA GLY A 335 -7.35 -17.54 -22.73
C GLY A 335 -8.85 -17.90 -22.79
N GLY A 336 -9.69 -16.99 -23.27
CA GLY A 336 -11.14 -17.16 -23.36
C GLY A 336 -11.72 -16.45 -24.59
N PRO A 337 -13.06 -16.49 -24.77
CA PRO A 337 -13.73 -15.83 -25.90
C PRO A 337 -13.44 -14.33 -25.94
N VAL A 338 -13.15 -13.82 -27.13
CA VAL A 338 -13.01 -12.38 -27.40
C VAL A 338 -14.26 -11.89 -28.14
N ALA A 339 -14.97 -10.93 -27.56
CA ALA A 339 -16.11 -10.27 -28.20
C ALA A 339 -15.76 -8.81 -28.49
N ILE A 340 -15.91 -8.38 -29.74
CA ILE A 340 -15.77 -6.98 -30.15
C ILE A 340 -17.16 -6.47 -30.52
N SER A 341 -17.69 -5.54 -29.73
CA SER A 341 -18.99 -4.90 -29.97
C SER A 341 -18.76 -3.45 -30.33
N VAL A 342 -19.16 -3.05 -31.53
CA VAL A 342 -19.13 -1.66 -32.01
C VAL A 342 -20.56 -1.13 -32.12
N SER A 343 -20.86 -0.04 -31.43
CA SER A 343 -22.20 0.55 -31.36
C SER A 343 -22.51 1.52 -32.50
N THR A 344 -21.50 1.96 -33.25
CA THR A 344 -21.61 2.85 -34.41
C THR A 344 -21.00 2.18 -35.65
N SER A 345 -21.52 2.52 -36.83
CA SER A 345 -21.34 1.82 -38.12
C SER A 345 -19.91 1.81 -38.71
N THR A 346 -18.86 1.96 -37.91
CA THR A 346 -17.48 1.84 -38.37
C THR A 346 -17.07 0.37 -38.39
N SER A 347 -16.67 -0.11 -39.56
CA SER A 347 -16.07 -1.44 -39.75
C SER A 347 -14.78 -1.58 -38.95
N ILE A 348 -14.52 -2.78 -38.42
CA ILE A 348 -13.20 -3.17 -37.92
C ILE A 348 -12.27 -3.25 -39.13
N ALA A 349 -11.26 -2.37 -39.21
CA ALA A 349 -10.22 -2.44 -40.24
C ALA A 349 -9.04 -3.26 -39.70
N VAL A 350 -8.75 -4.40 -40.34
CA VAL A 350 -7.61 -5.28 -40.03
C VAL A 350 -6.90 -5.64 -41.33
N GLU A 351 -5.58 -5.49 -41.38
CA GLU A 351 -4.78 -5.87 -42.56
C GLU A 351 -4.85 -7.38 -42.83
N SER A 352 -4.95 -8.19 -41.78
CA SER A 352 -5.26 -9.62 -41.88
C SER A 352 -5.95 -10.10 -40.60
N LEU A 353 -7.04 -10.87 -40.76
CA LEU A 353 -7.69 -11.58 -39.67
C LEU A 353 -7.40 -13.08 -39.84
N LYS A 354 -6.47 -13.61 -39.05
CA LYS A 354 -6.19 -15.05 -39.01
C LYS A 354 -6.85 -15.66 -37.78
N VAL A 355 -7.88 -16.47 -38.01
CA VAL A 355 -8.51 -17.28 -36.96
C VAL A 355 -8.03 -18.71 -37.14
N THR A 356 -7.49 -19.33 -36.08
CA THR A 356 -7.04 -20.73 -36.10
C THR A 356 -7.78 -21.46 -34.99
N ALA A 357 -8.52 -22.52 -35.33
CA ALA A 357 -9.15 -23.39 -34.34
C ALA A 357 -8.32 -24.66 -34.17
N THR A 358 -8.26 -25.15 -32.93
CA THR A 358 -7.70 -26.45 -32.56
C THR A 358 -8.80 -27.51 -32.35
N SER A 359 -10.06 -27.17 -32.64
CA SER A 359 -11.23 -28.03 -32.45
C SER A 359 -12.13 -28.02 -33.68
N SER A 360 -13.02 -29.01 -33.79
CA SER A 360 -13.92 -29.23 -34.93
C SER A 360 -15.21 -28.37 -34.92
N VAL A 361 -15.16 -27.19 -34.28
CA VAL A 361 -16.30 -26.25 -34.18
C VAL A 361 -16.16 -25.15 -35.23
N ASP A 362 -17.25 -24.45 -35.57
CA ASP A 362 -17.25 -23.33 -36.51
C ASP A 362 -16.15 -22.31 -36.16
N LEU A 363 -15.20 -22.13 -37.09
CA LEU A 363 -14.02 -21.25 -36.93
C LEU A 363 -14.41 -19.76 -36.87
N VAL A 364 -15.39 -19.38 -37.69
CA VAL A 364 -16.00 -18.04 -37.72
C VAL A 364 -17.48 -18.24 -38.05
N GLN A 365 -18.35 -17.91 -37.10
CA GLN A 365 -19.80 -17.95 -37.30
C GLN A 365 -20.33 -16.52 -37.37
N PHE A 366 -20.99 -16.18 -38.47
CA PHE A 366 -21.72 -14.92 -38.60
C PHE A 366 -23.20 -15.18 -38.37
N SER A 367 -23.78 -14.54 -37.36
CA SER A 367 -25.22 -14.62 -37.03
C SER A 367 -25.79 -13.22 -36.88
N GLN A 368 -26.95 -12.95 -37.50
CA GLN A 368 -27.60 -11.65 -37.45
C GLN A 368 -29.06 -11.79 -37.04
N ILE A 369 -29.47 -10.93 -36.11
CA ILE A 369 -30.84 -10.90 -35.57
C ILE A 369 -31.73 -9.85 -36.30
N GLY A 370 -31.14 -8.99 -37.15
CA GLY A 370 -31.82 -7.93 -37.93
C GLY A 370 -31.70 -8.06 -39.47
N THR A 371 -32.17 -7.05 -40.23
CA THR A 371 -32.34 -7.10 -41.71
C THR A 371 -31.16 -6.55 -42.53
N GLY A 372 -29.91 -6.68 -42.07
CA GLY A 372 -28.72 -6.14 -42.75
C GLY A 372 -27.92 -7.18 -43.53
N LYS A 373 -26.71 -6.79 -43.98
CA LYS A 373 -25.73 -7.73 -44.53
C LYS A 373 -24.96 -8.39 -43.38
N ILE A 374 -24.96 -9.72 -43.35
CA ILE A 374 -24.23 -10.54 -42.37
C ILE A 374 -22.73 -10.54 -42.63
N PHE A 375 -22.35 -10.51 -43.92
CA PHE A 375 -20.98 -10.46 -44.40
C PHE A 375 -20.95 -9.61 -45.68
N GLY A 376 -20.03 -8.65 -45.74
CA GLY A 376 -19.87 -7.76 -46.88
C GLY A 376 -18.39 -7.57 -47.18
N LEU A 377 -18.03 -7.75 -48.45
CA LEU A 377 -16.68 -7.49 -48.95
C LEU A 377 -16.73 -6.16 -49.70
N TYR A 378 -15.79 -5.25 -49.40
CA TYR A 378 -15.70 -3.91 -49.98
C TYR A 378 -14.25 -3.66 -50.37
N ASP A 379 -14.01 -3.25 -51.62
CA ASP A 379 -12.66 -3.02 -52.16
C ASP A 379 -12.18 -1.56 -52.03
N GLY A 380 -12.93 -0.73 -51.28
CA GLY A 380 -12.61 0.69 -51.11
C GLY A 380 -13.19 1.60 -52.19
N GLN A 381 -13.75 1.07 -53.28
CA GLN A 381 -14.35 1.86 -54.36
C GLN A 381 -15.88 1.90 -54.24
N ALA A 382 -16.51 3.01 -54.64
CA ALA A 382 -17.96 3.16 -54.71
C ALA A 382 -18.59 2.35 -55.87
N SER A 383 -18.09 1.14 -56.12
CA SER A 383 -18.46 0.21 -57.18
C SER A 383 -19.01 -1.07 -56.54
N SER A 384 -20.12 -1.58 -57.08
CA SER A 384 -20.74 -2.84 -56.64
C SER A 384 -19.99 -4.10 -57.11
N THR A 385 -18.76 -3.96 -57.59
CA THR A 385 -17.96 -5.03 -58.20
C THR A 385 -16.55 -5.01 -57.64
N ILE A 386 -16.19 -6.06 -56.89
CA ILE A 386 -14.82 -6.38 -56.49
C ILE A 386 -14.08 -6.77 -57.76
N THR A 387 -13.05 -6.03 -58.15
CA THR A 387 -12.26 -6.32 -59.37
C THR A 387 -11.08 -7.27 -59.14
N ASP A 388 -10.78 -7.60 -57.88
CA ASP A 388 -9.74 -8.57 -57.52
C ASP A 388 -10.24 -10.02 -57.52
N ASN A 389 -9.32 -10.96 -57.75
CA ASN A 389 -9.61 -12.39 -57.65
C ASN A 389 -9.93 -12.77 -56.20
N LEU A 390 -11.21 -12.88 -55.88
CA LEU A 390 -11.68 -13.40 -54.61
C LEU A 390 -11.67 -14.93 -54.63
N ALA A 391 -10.63 -15.55 -54.08
CA ALA A 391 -10.52 -17.00 -54.00
C ALA A 391 -10.94 -17.51 -52.60
N PHE A 392 -12.00 -18.31 -52.54
CA PHE A 392 -12.32 -19.11 -51.36
C PHE A 392 -11.73 -20.51 -51.56
N GLY A 393 -10.56 -20.78 -50.98
CA GLY A 393 -9.96 -22.11 -50.99
C GLY A 393 -10.35 -22.89 -49.73
N ILE A 394 -10.86 -24.11 -49.90
CA ILE A 394 -10.88 -25.09 -48.81
C ILE A 394 -9.62 -25.92 -48.96
N TYR A 395 -8.68 -25.75 -48.03
CA TYR A 395 -7.53 -26.65 -47.92
C TYR A 395 -7.85 -27.65 -46.81
N ASP A 396 -8.41 -28.78 -47.20
CA ASP A 396 -8.58 -29.95 -46.35
C ASP A 396 -7.71 -31.07 -46.95
N GLU A 397 -7.07 -31.87 -46.10
CA GLU A 397 -6.34 -33.06 -46.57
C GLU A 397 -7.31 -34.16 -47.08
N GLY A 398 -8.63 -33.92 -46.99
CA GLY A 398 -9.73 -34.72 -47.55
C GLY A 398 -10.66 -33.97 -48.53
N TYR A 399 -11.92 -34.39 -48.63
CA TYR A 399 -12.93 -33.79 -49.51
C TYR A 399 -13.56 -32.55 -48.87
N GLY A 400 -13.07 -31.35 -49.21
CA GLY A 400 -13.74 -30.10 -48.84
C GLY A 400 -15.09 -29.98 -49.54
N VAL A 401 -16.19 -29.91 -48.78
CA VAL A 401 -17.55 -29.73 -49.34
C VAL A 401 -18.13 -28.39 -48.90
N MET A 402 -18.49 -27.55 -49.86
CA MET A 402 -19.21 -26.29 -49.62
C MET A 402 -20.72 -26.52 -49.77
N TYR A 403 -21.47 -26.41 -48.68
CA TYR A 403 -22.93 -26.51 -48.71
C TYR A 403 -23.57 -25.11 -48.63
N ALA A 404 -24.41 -24.77 -49.60
CA ALA A 404 -25.32 -23.62 -49.51
C ALA A 404 -26.76 -24.15 -49.40
N THR A 405 -27.32 -24.15 -48.20
CA THR A 405 -28.74 -24.48 -47.98
C THR A 405 -29.52 -23.18 -47.83
N SER A 406 -30.36 -22.88 -48.80
CA SER A 406 -31.24 -21.72 -48.80
C SER A 406 -32.66 -22.22 -48.93
N THR A 407 -33.54 -21.77 -48.03
CA THR A 407 -34.95 -22.13 -48.06
C THR A 407 -35.75 -21.32 -49.09
N ASN A 408 -35.18 -20.26 -49.69
CA ASN A 408 -35.94 -19.34 -50.56
C ASN A 408 -35.24 -18.74 -51.80
N THR A 409 -33.96 -19.00 -52.09
CA THR A 409 -33.31 -18.60 -53.37
C THR A 409 -32.07 -19.43 -53.68
N ALA A 410 -31.91 -19.87 -54.93
CA ALA A 410 -30.69 -20.51 -55.43
C ALA A 410 -29.46 -19.58 -55.30
N LEU A 411 -28.29 -20.16 -55.03
CA LEU A 411 -27.01 -19.45 -55.15
C LEU A 411 -26.92 -18.85 -56.56
N THR A 412 -27.00 -17.53 -56.67
CA THR A 412 -27.00 -16.83 -57.94
C THR A 412 -25.60 -16.29 -58.21
N VAL A 413 -24.82 -16.98 -59.03
CA VAL A 413 -23.52 -16.49 -59.52
C VAL A 413 -23.77 -15.78 -60.85
N ARG A 414 -23.45 -14.48 -60.94
CA ARG A 414 -23.54 -13.70 -62.18
C ARG A 414 -22.17 -13.13 -62.52
N GLN A 415 -21.67 -13.44 -63.71
CA GLN A 415 -20.43 -12.90 -64.24
C GLN A 415 -20.73 -11.77 -65.23
N GLY A 416 -20.03 -10.65 -65.10
CA GLY A 416 -20.15 -9.49 -65.99
C GLY A 416 -19.12 -9.43 -67.12
N GLY A 417 -18.24 -10.43 -67.26
CA GLY A 417 -17.14 -10.47 -68.23
C GLY A 417 -16.85 -11.89 -68.74
N SER A 418 -15.91 -12.05 -69.68
CA SER A 418 -15.57 -13.34 -70.29
C SER A 418 -14.52 -14.13 -69.50
N GLY A 419 -14.92 -15.28 -68.95
CA GLY A 419 -14.07 -16.29 -68.31
C GLY A 419 -14.93 -17.41 -67.69
N ASP A 420 -14.37 -18.55 -67.30
CA ASP A 420 -15.18 -19.64 -66.74
C ASP A 420 -15.70 -19.30 -65.33
N ILE A 421 -17.01 -19.50 -65.11
CA ILE A 421 -17.71 -19.21 -63.84
C ILE A 421 -17.42 -20.28 -62.78
N PHE A 422 -17.06 -21.49 -63.21
CA PHE A 422 -16.71 -22.63 -62.39
C PHE A 422 -15.68 -23.46 -63.16
N ASN A 423 -14.47 -23.58 -62.64
CA ASN A 423 -13.51 -24.59 -63.08
C ASN A 423 -13.20 -25.44 -61.84
N MET A 424 -13.67 -26.69 -61.83
CA MET A 424 -13.40 -27.64 -60.75
C MET A 424 -12.04 -28.28 -60.94
#